data_AF-A0A0B6ZU58-F1
#
_entry.id   AF-A0A0B6ZU58-F1
#
_cell.length_a   1.000
_cell.length_b   1.000
_cell.length_c   1.000
_cell.angle_alpha   90.00
_cell.angle_beta   90.00
_cell.angle_gamma   90.00
#
_symmetry.space_group_name_H-M   'P 1'
#
loop_
_entity.id
_entity.type
_entity.pdbx_description
1 polymer ?
#
loop_
_entity_poly.entity_id
_entity_poly.type
_entity_poly.pdbx_seq_one_letter_code
_entity_poly.pdbx_strand_id
1 'polypeptide(L)'
;TNQSTSQCACCNLTKQNNKYNTEVPVLQCHGLADPLVPHRWGQATHEIIKSFNSKAQFKSYSGMGHSSCAEEMEDVRVFLVNLLTDS
;
A
#
# COMPACT_ATOMS: atom_id res chain seq x y z
N THR A 1 -34.42 36.32 18.21
CA THR A 1 -33.90 36.55 16.84
C THR A 1 -32.78 35.55 16.62
N ASN A 2 -33.08 34.45 15.93
CA ASN A 2 -32.59 34.13 14.57
C ASN A 2 -31.07 33.91 14.52
N GLN A 3 -30.65 32.64 14.40
CA GLN A 3 -30.13 32.03 13.15
C GLN A 3 -28.70 32.51 12.83
N SER A 4 -27.68 31.69 13.11
CA SER A 4 -27.05 30.74 12.18
C SER A 4 -26.15 31.41 11.15
N THR A 5 -24.85 31.10 11.21
CA THR A 5 -24.03 30.92 10.00
C THR A 5 -22.89 29.94 10.29
N SER A 6 -23.12 28.69 9.89
CA SER A 6 -22.19 27.90 9.08
C SER A 6 -20.76 27.71 9.65
N GLN A 7 -20.62 26.89 10.69
CA GLN A 7 -19.38 26.14 10.83
C GLN A 7 -19.43 24.99 9.83
N CYS A 8 -18.62 25.10 8.77
CA CYS A 8 -18.53 24.13 7.70
C CYS A 8 -18.31 22.72 8.28
N ALA A 9 -19.24 21.81 7.99
CA ALA A 9 -19.19 20.41 8.42
C ALA A 9 -17.95 19.65 7.92
N CYS A 10 -17.11 20.27 7.08
CA CYS A 10 -15.89 19.69 6.53
C CYS A 10 -14.77 19.50 7.58
N CYS A 11 -14.83 20.19 8.73
CA CYS A 11 -13.75 20.16 9.73
C CYS A 11 -13.92 19.15 10.89
N ASN A 12 -15.02 18.39 10.96
CA ASN A 12 -15.34 17.51 12.10
C ASN A 12 -15.26 15.99 11.80
N LEU A 13 -14.43 15.56 10.86
CA LEU A 13 -14.19 14.13 10.62
C LEU A 13 -13.19 13.47 11.60
N THR A 14 -12.74 14.18 12.64
CA THR A 14 -11.62 13.73 13.49
C THR A 14 -11.91 12.62 14.50
N LYS A 15 -13.08 11.97 14.51
CA LYS A 15 -13.28 10.78 15.36
C LYS A 15 -14.21 9.75 14.72
N GLN A 16 -13.76 9.13 13.65
CA GLN A 16 -14.19 7.76 13.33
C GLN A 16 -13.06 6.83 13.78
N ASN A 17 -13.36 5.97 14.75
CA ASN A 17 -12.46 4.91 15.24
C ASN A 17 -12.42 3.79 14.19
N ASN A 18 -12.08 4.14 12.95
CA ASN A 18 -11.99 3.18 11.87
C ASN A 18 -10.80 2.29 12.20
N LYS A 19 -11.08 1.02 12.49
CA LYS A 19 -10.08 -0.03 12.62
C LYS A 19 -9.54 -0.32 11.22
N TYR A 20 -8.75 0.61 10.69
CA TYR A 20 -8.09 0.47 9.41
C TYR A 20 -7.13 -0.71 9.47
N ASN A 21 -6.92 -1.40 8.35
CA ASN A 21 -5.94 -2.48 8.20
C ASN A 21 -4.50 -1.93 8.17
N THR A 22 -4.16 -1.02 9.10
CA THR A 22 -2.83 -0.38 9.21
C THR A 22 -1.77 -1.34 9.73
N GLU A 23 -2.19 -2.47 10.30
CA GLU A 23 -1.33 -3.50 10.85
C GLU A 23 -1.21 -4.76 9.97
N VAL A 24 -1.95 -4.82 8.85
CA VAL A 24 -1.88 -5.95 7.93
C VAL A 24 -0.58 -5.84 7.13
N PRO A 25 0.27 -6.88 7.08
CA PRO A 25 1.47 -6.89 6.24
C PRO A 25 1.12 -6.67 4.77
N VAL A 26 1.90 -5.83 4.08
CA VAL A 26 1.70 -5.53 2.65
C VAL A 26 3.00 -5.81 1.91
N LEU A 27 2.94 -6.62 0.87
CA LEU A 27 4.02 -6.79 -0.10
C LEU A 27 3.59 -6.13 -1.42
N GLN A 28 4.32 -5.12 -1.85
CA GLN A 28 4.16 -4.47 -3.15
C GLN A 28 5.34 -4.84 -4.06
N CYS A 29 5.04 -5.36 -5.24
CA CYS A 29 6.02 -5.84 -6.21
C CYS A 29 5.93 -5.01 -7.50
N HIS A 30 7.06 -4.74 -8.16
CA HIS A 30 7.07 -3.95 -9.40
C HIS A 30 8.27 -4.29 -10.30
N GLY A 31 8.07 -4.31 -11.62
CA GLY A 31 9.16 -4.47 -12.59
C GLY A 31 9.90 -3.16 -12.87
N LEU A 32 11.24 -3.16 -12.81
CA LEU A 32 12.03 -1.95 -13.09
C LEU A 32 11.94 -1.49 -14.56
N ALA A 33 11.62 -2.40 -15.47
CA ALA A 33 11.52 -2.15 -16.90
C ALA A 33 10.05 -2.08 -17.39
N ASP A 34 9.08 -1.86 -16.49
CA ASP A 34 7.66 -1.78 -16.84
C ASP A 34 7.39 -0.57 -17.77
N PRO A 35 6.96 -0.80 -19.02
CA PRO A 35 6.70 0.27 -19.97
C PRO A 35 5.28 0.87 -19.86
N LEU A 36 4.37 0.22 -19.12
CA LEU A 36 2.96 0.61 -19.00
C LEU A 36 2.67 1.33 -17.69
N VAL A 37 3.21 0.82 -16.59
CA VAL A 37 3.09 1.41 -15.26
C VAL A 37 4.49 1.81 -14.78
N PRO A 38 4.90 3.09 -14.99
CA PRO A 38 6.19 3.59 -14.57
C PRO A 38 6.52 3.24 -13.12
N HIS A 39 7.69 2.65 -12.90
CA HIS A 39 8.17 2.22 -11.57
C HIS A 39 8.09 3.32 -10.50
N ARG A 40 8.33 4.58 -10.87
CA ARG A 40 8.19 5.75 -9.98
C ARG A 40 6.81 5.87 -9.34
N TRP A 41 5.74 5.40 -10.01
CA TRP A 41 4.39 5.39 -9.45
C TRP A 41 4.24 4.28 -8.41
N GLY A 42 4.89 3.14 -8.63
CA GLY A 42 5.04 2.09 -7.61
C GLY A 42 5.74 2.61 -6.37
N GLN A 43 6.87 3.31 -6.52
CA GLN A 43 7.58 3.94 -5.41
C GLN A 43 6.71 4.97 -4.66
N ALA A 44 6.06 5.88 -5.39
CA ALA A 44 5.18 6.88 -4.78
C ALA A 44 4.01 6.23 -4.01
N THR A 45 3.43 5.16 -4.56
CA THR A 45 2.39 4.38 -3.90
C THR A 45 2.91 3.74 -2.61
N HIS A 46 4.11 3.18 -2.64
CA HIS A 46 4.74 2.59 -1.46
C HIS A 46 4.95 3.62 -0.35
N GLU A 47 5.48 4.80 -0.67
CA GLU A 47 5.68 5.86 0.32
C GLU A 47 4.37 6.32 0.96
N ILE A 48 3.31 6.43 0.17
CA ILE A 48 1.96 6.75 0.68
C ILE A 48 1.49 5.65 1.62
N ILE A 49 1.57 4.36 1.23
CA ILE A 49 1.15 3.24 2.08
C ILE A 49 1.97 3.21 3.38
N LYS A 50 3.28 3.36 3.27
CA LYS A 50 4.21 3.32 4.40
C LYS A 50 3.96 4.43 5.42
N SER A 51 3.43 5.58 4.98
CA SER A 51 3.07 6.68 5.88
C SER A 51 2.00 6.32 6.92
N PHE A 52 1.16 5.30 6.64
CA PHE A 52 0.11 4.84 7.54
C PHE A 52 0.14 3.33 7.86
N ASN A 53 1.01 2.55 7.21
CA ASN A 53 1.25 1.13 7.48
C ASN A 53 2.75 0.84 7.43
N SER A 54 3.38 0.76 8.60
CA SER A 54 4.83 0.54 8.74
C SER A 54 5.30 -0.85 8.31
N LYS A 55 4.38 -1.81 8.12
CA LYS A 55 4.69 -3.18 7.68
C LYS A 55 4.69 -3.36 6.17
N ALA A 56 4.43 -2.29 5.41
CA ALA A 56 4.50 -2.34 3.96
C ALA A 56 5.94 -2.52 3.48
N GLN A 57 6.13 -3.41 2.50
CA GLN A 57 7.38 -3.71 1.83
C GLN A 57 7.24 -3.43 0.33
N PHE A 58 8.31 -2.94 -0.30
CA PHE A 58 8.38 -2.74 -1.74
C PHE A 58 9.57 -3.48 -2.33
N LYS A 59 9.29 -4.37 -3.29
CA LYS A 59 10.29 -5.15 -4.00
C LYS A 59 10.25 -4.80 -5.48
N SER A 60 11.45 -4.67 -6.05
CA SER A 60 11.63 -4.26 -7.45
C SER A 60 12.51 -5.27 -8.17
N TYR A 61 12.08 -5.68 -9.36
CA TYR A 61 12.73 -6.77 -10.10
C TYR A 61 13.40 -6.22 -11.37
N SER A 62 14.70 -6.47 -11.50
CA SER A 62 15.51 -5.97 -12.61
C SER A 62 15.14 -6.62 -13.93
N GLY A 63 15.05 -5.83 -15.01
CA GLY A 63 14.69 -6.31 -16.35
C GLY A 63 13.24 -6.77 -16.51
N MET A 64 12.45 -6.83 -15.44
CA MET A 64 11.04 -7.22 -15.50
C MET A 64 10.18 -6.05 -15.99
N GLY A 65 9.37 -6.30 -17.02
CA GLY A 65 8.39 -5.37 -17.55
C GLY A 65 7.05 -5.40 -16.81
N HIS A 66 5.94 -5.21 -17.55
CA HIS A 66 4.59 -5.39 -17.03
C HIS A 66 4.18 -6.87 -17.00
N SER A 67 4.86 -7.66 -16.17
CA SER A 67 4.70 -9.11 -16.05
C SER A 67 5.20 -9.55 -14.67
N SER A 68 5.12 -10.85 -14.39
CA SER A 68 5.81 -11.50 -13.27
C SER A 68 7.10 -12.21 -13.69
N CYS A 69 7.92 -12.58 -12.69
CA CYS A 69 9.11 -13.41 -12.85
C CYS A 69 9.24 -14.47 -11.74
N ALA A 70 10.14 -15.43 -11.89
CA ALA A 70 10.32 -16.51 -10.90
C ALA A 70 10.76 -15.98 -9.52
N GLU A 71 11.58 -14.93 -9.49
CA GLU A 71 12.02 -14.27 -8.25
C GLU A 71 10.84 -13.63 -7.51
N GLU A 72 9.98 -12.90 -8.24
CA GLU A 72 8.76 -12.31 -7.66
C GLU A 72 7.81 -13.38 -7.11
N MET A 73 7.60 -14.46 -7.86
CA MET A 73 6.71 -15.55 -7.42
C MET A 73 7.24 -16.25 -6.16
N GLU A 74 8.55 -16.40 -6.02
CA GLU A 74 9.18 -16.94 -4.81
C GLU A 74 8.99 -15.98 -3.62
N ASP A 75 9.14 -14.68 -3.83
CA ASP A 75 8.91 -13.67 -2.80
C ASP A 75 7.46 -13.64 -2.32
N VAL A 76 6.50 -13.75 -3.25
CA VAL A 76 5.08 -13.88 -2.93
C VAL A 76 4.81 -15.16 -2.15
N ARG A 77 5.41 -16.29 -2.56
CA ARG A 77 5.28 -17.57 -1.85
C ARG A 77 5.79 -17.46 -0.41
N VAL A 78 6.99 -16.92 -0.20
CA VAL A 78 7.58 -16.71 1.13
C VAL A 78 6.69 -15.79 1.96
N PHE A 79 6.21 -14.69 1.40
CA PHE A 79 5.32 -13.76 2.09
C PHE A 79 4.02 -14.44 2.57
N LEU A 80 3.38 -15.22 1.70
CA LEU A 80 2.12 -15.91 2.03
C LEU A 80 2.34 -17.02 3.06
N VAL A 81 3.39 -17.84 2.93
CA VAL A 81 3.72 -18.87 3.91
C VAL A 81 3.96 -18.24 5.28
N ASN A 82 4.74 -17.17 5.36
CA ASN A 82 4.99 -16.51 6.64
C ASN A 82 3.75 -15.88 7.26
N LEU A 83 2.74 -15.52 6.45
CA LEU A 83 1.52 -14.86 6.92
C LEU A 83 0.38 -15.81 7.25
N LEU A 84 0.25 -16.92 6.52
CA LEU A 84 -0.94 -17.80 6.56
C LEU A 84 -0.70 -19.13 7.28
N THR A 85 0.54 -19.48 7.58
CA THR A 85 0.82 -20.73 8.31
C THR A 85 0.80 -20.45 9.81
N ASP A 86 0.00 -21.21 10.56
CA ASP A 86 0.03 -21.18 12.02
C ASP A 86 1.43 -21.64 12.51
N SER A 87 2.00 -20.87 13.43
CA SER A 87 3.33 -21.15 14.03
C SER A 87 3.34 -22.38 14.92
#